data_AF-A0AA35PW01-F1
#
_entry.id   AF-A0AA35PW01-F1
#
_cell.length_a   1.000
_cell.length_b   1.000
_cell.length_c   1.000
_cell.angle_alpha   90.00
_cell.angle_beta   90.00
_cell.angle_gamma   90.00
#
_symmetry.space_group_name_H-M   'P 1'
#
loop_
_entity.id
_entity.type
_entity.pdbx_description
1 polymer ?
#
loop_
_entity_poly.entity_id
_entity_poly.type
_entity_poly.pdbx_seq_one_letter_code
_entity_poly.pdbx_strand_id
1 'polypeptide(L)'
;MAEVLPSIPSNWDAKEADVNLDAYNINGNINDVVDMFMEIRNTRRKIKSRAVHAEIVQHRSLADHFPESSICIELISHYADYMQPMYRVLHMPSFSQDYRLFRDEPESASTAFIMQLALVLAIGSTFYSRDDKFHIRERAQVWILSVQSWIIGPGSKSTNTLPGLQVYILLLLSRQTTCNSGGLTWVSTGSLLTMALSMGLHHEPARFASLTPFQREMRRRLWIATLELCVQHHVDSSIPITICESDTVIPEILNVDDESIHTDSEHEPTPKESFTDASIQIQLASSLALRLKITRMVNGVGQDYSFGQVLELGAKLRKSCRHLSDFFSPASSVMPGACEKNTAHFHHKFLNTLLRRYIILLHQNYMIESFENPAFYIARKICVDAARAIVADLNPANHTVELVQLAAAGRGTFKGPFSLHVILVLCLDLFMLFRDDNGGNATSSRVDQLDQMRGDARDVTRRLLRNLVDGSKELMRAGSVSSKNFNFITAVLAETEAMEQGQCTRTAVFNALRKSLRDTLDIFQELHTSQDMTCESYETVTELGTASLDLEPFDLLHWDISDLLYMPEIEIQ
;
A
#
# COMPACT_ATOMS: atom_id res chain seq x y z
N MET A 1 -23.69 20.19 -9.12
CA MET A 1 -22.54 19.40 -8.66
C MET A 1 -22.79 17.91 -8.90
N ALA A 2 -23.40 17.56 -10.04
CA ALA A 2 -23.84 16.21 -10.44
C ALA A 2 -23.11 15.71 -11.70
N GLU A 3 -22.27 16.57 -12.28
CA GLU A 3 -21.40 16.25 -13.40
C GLU A 3 -19.98 16.53 -12.89
N VAL A 4 -19.05 15.65 -13.23
CA VAL A 4 -17.63 15.64 -12.84
C VAL A 4 -17.31 14.95 -11.52
N LEU A 5 -17.31 13.62 -11.54
CA LEU A 5 -16.29 12.83 -10.85
C LEU A 5 -15.86 11.69 -11.80
N PRO A 6 -14.88 11.93 -12.69
CA PRO A 6 -14.31 10.85 -13.49
C PRO A 6 -13.65 9.82 -12.56
N SER A 7 -13.73 8.56 -12.96
CA SER A 7 -13.07 7.41 -12.33
C SER A 7 -11.67 7.77 -11.83
N ILE A 8 -11.47 7.81 -10.51
CA ILE A 8 -10.22 8.23 -9.86
C ILE A 8 -9.05 7.36 -10.36
N PRO A 9 -8.19 7.85 -11.27
CA PRO A 9 -6.98 7.15 -11.66
C PRO A 9 -6.00 7.34 -10.51
N SER A 10 -5.46 6.27 -9.97
CA SER A 10 -4.47 6.34 -8.89
C SER A 10 -3.06 6.74 -9.36
N ASN A 11 -2.92 7.15 -10.63
CA ASN A 11 -1.71 7.76 -11.19
C ASN A 11 -1.59 9.24 -10.81
N TRP A 12 -1.53 9.49 -9.50
CA TRP A 12 -1.33 10.81 -8.87
C TRP A 12 0.14 11.31 -8.88
N ASP A 13 1.00 10.62 -9.63
CA ASP A 13 2.46 10.84 -9.69
C ASP A 13 2.95 11.20 -11.12
N ALA A 14 2.05 11.57 -12.03
CA ALA A 14 2.46 12.17 -13.31
C ALA A 14 3.26 13.45 -13.04
N LYS A 15 4.45 13.55 -13.66
CA LYS A 15 5.51 14.49 -13.31
C LYS A 15 5.30 15.91 -13.84
N GLU A 16 4.17 16.23 -14.44
CA GLU A 16 4.05 17.41 -15.31
C GLU A 16 2.88 18.28 -14.88
N ALA A 17 3.25 19.41 -14.27
CA ALA A 17 2.42 20.60 -14.09
C ALA A 17 3.30 21.71 -13.50
N ASP A 18 3.71 22.66 -14.33
CA ASP A 18 4.14 23.97 -13.84
C ASP A 18 2.88 24.80 -13.60
N VAL A 19 2.77 25.36 -12.40
CA VAL A 19 1.57 26.09 -11.97
C VAL A 19 1.80 27.58 -12.24
N ASN A 20 1.01 28.17 -13.14
CA ASN A 20 0.96 29.62 -13.31
C ASN A 20 -0.18 30.19 -12.45
N LEU A 21 0.17 30.89 -11.36
CA LEU A 21 -0.74 31.31 -10.28
C LEU A 21 -1.03 32.83 -10.26
N ASP A 22 -0.65 33.56 -11.29
CA ASP A 22 -0.79 35.03 -11.33
C ASP A 22 -2.26 35.51 -11.29
N ALA A 23 -3.24 34.62 -11.45
CA ALA A 23 -4.66 34.96 -11.48
C ALA A 23 -5.37 35.08 -10.11
N TYR A 24 -4.78 34.64 -8.98
CA TYR A 24 -5.51 34.54 -7.68
C TYR A 24 -4.81 35.25 -6.51
N ASN A 25 -4.56 36.55 -6.67
CA ASN A 25 -4.02 37.38 -5.60
C ASN A 25 -5.13 37.78 -4.60
N ILE A 26 -5.50 36.87 -3.69
CA ILE A 26 -6.22 37.25 -2.47
C ILE A 26 -5.18 37.70 -1.44
N ASN A 27 -4.98 39.02 -1.35
CA ASN A 27 -4.25 39.71 -0.27
C ASN A 27 -2.78 39.32 -0.03
N GLY A 28 -2.00 38.94 -1.05
CA GLY A 28 -0.54 38.75 -0.93
C GLY A 28 -0.07 37.55 -0.09
N ASN A 29 -0.99 36.71 0.42
CA ASN A 29 -0.70 35.57 1.31
C ASN A 29 -0.59 34.22 0.55
N ILE A 30 -0.97 34.17 -0.72
CA ILE A 30 -0.88 32.93 -1.51
C ILE A 30 0.57 32.56 -1.84
N ASN A 31 1.43 33.57 -2.02
CA ASN A 31 2.86 33.38 -2.27
C ASN A 31 3.54 32.61 -1.12
N ASP A 32 3.21 32.91 0.15
CA ASP A 32 3.74 32.17 1.32
C ASP A 32 3.36 30.67 1.28
N VAL A 33 2.12 30.35 0.87
CA VAL A 33 1.67 28.96 0.74
C VAL A 33 2.39 28.24 -0.41
N VAL A 34 2.59 28.94 -1.54
CA VAL A 34 3.33 28.42 -2.70
C VAL A 34 4.80 28.20 -2.34
N ASP A 35 5.42 29.16 -1.65
CA ASP A 35 6.81 29.08 -1.21
C ASP A 35 7.01 27.90 -0.26
N MET A 36 6.14 27.73 0.74
CA MET A 36 6.15 26.55 1.62
C MET A 36 5.97 25.25 0.84
N PHE A 37 5.06 25.20 -0.13
CA PHE A 37 4.85 24.01 -0.96
C PHE A 37 6.11 23.67 -1.78
N MET A 38 6.74 24.67 -2.39
CA MET A 38 7.99 24.52 -3.14
C MET A 38 9.13 24.06 -2.23
N GLU A 39 9.24 24.62 -1.02
CA GLU A 39 10.23 24.21 -0.04
C GLU A 39 10.02 22.75 0.41
N ILE A 40 8.80 22.36 0.76
CA ILE A 40 8.44 20.97 1.08
C ILE A 40 8.79 20.03 -0.08
N ARG A 41 8.47 20.42 -1.33
CA ARG A 41 8.80 19.66 -2.54
C ARG A 41 10.30 19.48 -2.69
N ASN A 42 11.08 20.53 -2.46
CA ASN A 42 12.54 20.51 -2.57
C ASN A 42 13.19 19.68 -1.45
N THR A 43 12.76 19.86 -0.20
CA THR A 43 13.23 19.06 0.95
C THR A 43 12.89 17.59 0.75
N ARG A 44 11.67 17.27 0.29
CA ARG A 44 11.29 15.90 -0.08
C ARG A 44 12.18 15.33 -1.18
N ARG A 45 12.51 16.12 -2.21
CA ARG A 45 13.43 15.69 -3.28
C ARG A 45 14.82 15.42 -2.72
N LYS A 46 15.35 16.26 -1.83
CA LYS A 46 16.65 16.05 -1.16
C LYS A 46 16.67 14.76 -0.34
N ILE A 47 15.64 14.51 0.48
CA ILE A 47 15.50 13.28 1.27
C ILE A 47 15.44 12.05 0.33
N LYS A 48 14.72 12.15 -0.80
CA LYS A 48 14.64 11.06 -1.80
C LYS A 48 15.90 10.91 -2.64
N SER A 49 16.63 11.98 -2.96
CA SER A 49 17.81 11.92 -3.84
C SER A 49 19.03 11.39 -3.12
N ARG A 50 19.12 11.53 -1.79
CA ARG A 50 20.13 10.84 -0.97
C ARG A 50 20.10 9.31 -1.17
N ALA A 51 18.91 8.75 -1.41
CA ALA A 51 18.73 7.33 -1.77
C ALA A 51 19.34 6.92 -3.12
N VAL A 52 19.46 7.88 -4.06
CA VAL A 52 19.84 7.63 -5.46
C VAL A 52 21.34 7.82 -5.70
N HIS A 53 22.04 8.49 -4.78
CA HIS A 53 23.50 8.72 -4.86
C HIS A 53 24.34 7.59 -4.24
N ALA A 54 23.71 6.56 -3.69
CA ALA A 54 24.43 5.33 -3.41
C ALA A 54 24.84 4.71 -4.74
N GLU A 55 26.14 4.58 -4.97
CA GLU A 55 26.68 3.92 -6.16
C GLU A 55 25.96 2.60 -6.38
N ILE A 56 25.43 2.36 -7.60
CA ILE A 56 24.89 1.06 -7.96
C ILE A 56 26.03 0.06 -7.79
N VAL A 57 26.00 -0.69 -6.69
CA VAL A 57 27.03 -1.64 -6.35
C VAL A 57 27.01 -2.74 -7.40
N GLN A 58 28.17 -3.01 -8.03
CA GLN A 58 28.30 -4.10 -8.99
C GLN A 58 27.86 -5.43 -8.36
N HIS A 59 27.22 -6.31 -9.15
CA HIS A 59 26.50 -7.50 -8.67
C HIS A 59 27.26 -8.41 -7.69
N ARG A 60 28.60 -8.40 -7.72
CA ARG A 60 29.45 -9.29 -6.91
C ARG A 60 29.92 -8.68 -5.58
N SER A 61 29.86 -7.35 -5.41
CA SER A 61 30.21 -6.66 -4.14
C SER A 61 29.00 -6.24 -3.30
N LEU A 62 27.79 -6.68 -3.68
CA LEU A 62 26.57 -6.41 -2.90
C LEU A 62 26.63 -7.09 -1.52
N ALA A 63 27.27 -8.27 -1.44
CA ALA A 63 27.47 -8.98 -0.19
C ALA A 63 28.28 -8.16 0.84
N ASP A 64 29.24 -7.37 0.38
CA ASP A 64 30.08 -6.52 1.23
C ASP A 64 29.29 -5.38 1.90
N HIS A 65 28.09 -5.06 1.39
CA HIS A 65 27.23 -4.01 1.91
C HIS A 65 26.23 -4.51 2.97
N PHE A 66 26.18 -5.83 3.21
CA PHE A 66 25.31 -6.38 4.24
C PHE A 66 25.80 -5.96 5.64
N PRO A 67 24.88 -5.71 6.58
CA PRO A 67 25.25 -5.34 7.95
C PRO A 67 25.83 -6.56 8.69
N GLU A 68 26.24 -6.35 9.93
CA GLU A 68 26.70 -7.42 10.81
C GLU A 68 25.69 -8.59 10.86
N SER A 69 26.20 -9.81 11.07
CA SER A 69 25.37 -11.02 11.06
C SER A 69 24.20 -10.97 12.05
N SER A 70 24.38 -10.30 13.19
CA SER A 70 23.33 -10.10 14.20
C SER A 70 22.13 -9.32 13.63
N ILE A 71 22.40 -8.22 12.92
CA ILE A 71 21.38 -7.40 12.25
C ILE A 71 20.76 -8.20 11.11
N CYS A 72 21.57 -8.90 10.30
CA CYS A 72 21.04 -9.74 9.23
C CYS A 72 20.02 -10.77 9.73
N ILE A 73 20.33 -11.48 10.82
CA ILE A 73 19.43 -12.48 11.42
C ILE A 73 18.12 -11.83 11.87
N GLU A 74 18.16 -10.66 12.50
CA GLU A 74 16.97 -9.92 12.92
C GLU A 74 16.11 -9.51 11.72
N LEU A 75 16.72 -8.96 10.66
CA LEU A 75 16.01 -8.55 9.45
C LEU A 75 15.39 -9.75 8.72
N ILE A 76 16.09 -10.90 8.68
CA ILE A 76 15.56 -12.15 8.14
C ILE A 76 14.34 -12.62 8.97
N SER A 77 14.40 -12.54 10.30
CA SER A 77 13.25 -12.87 11.17
C SER A 77 12.05 -11.99 10.83
N HIS A 78 12.24 -10.68 10.75
CA HIS A 78 11.15 -9.76 10.39
C HIS A 78 10.50 -10.09 9.04
N TYR A 79 11.28 -10.46 8.03
CA TYR A 79 10.73 -10.94 6.77
C TYR A 79 9.93 -12.26 6.96
N ALA A 80 10.51 -13.22 7.68
CA ALA A 80 9.93 -14.53 7.95
C ALA A 80 8.61 -14.45 8.74
N ASP A 81 8.51 -13.49 9.65
CA ASP A 81 7.36 -13.29 10.53
C ASP A 81 6.21 -12.59 9.81
N TYR A 82 6.49 -11.53 9.05
CA TYR A 82 5.44 -10.66 8.54
C TYR A 82 5.09 -10.90 7.07
N MET A 83 6.07 -11.10 6.19
CA MET A 83 5.85 -11.12 4.73
C MET A 83 5.86 -12.53 4.14
N GLN A 84 6.77 -13.38 4.59
CA GLN A 84 6.88 -14.76 4.14
C GLN A 84 5.57 -15.57 4.29
N PRO A 85 4.77 -15.45 5.39
CA PRO A 85 3.56 -16.27 5.52
C PRO A 85 2.49 -15.91 4.48
N MET A 86 2.48 -14.67 3.99
CA MET A 86 1.52 -14.19 3.00
C MET A 86 1.90 -14.57 1.56
N TYR A 87 3.18 -14.45 1.21
CA TYR A 87 3.65 -14.61 -0.17
C TYR A 87 4.43 -15.91 -0.43
N ARG A 88 4.97 -16.55 0.61
CA ARG A 88 5.70 -17.84 0.60
C ARG A 88 6.67 -17.98 -0.57
N VAL A 89 7.47 -16.93 -0.77
CA VAL A 89 8.37 -16.82 -1.93
C VAL A 89 9.54 -17.79 -1.78
N LEU A 90 10.06 -17.92 -0.56
CA LEU A 90 11.21 -18.76 -0.26
C LEU A 90 10.77 -20.03 0.47
N HIS A 91 11.61 -21.06 0.43
CA HIS A 91 11.51 -22.18 1.36
C HIS A 91 12.42 -21.87 2.54
N MET A 92 11.85 -21.52 3.70
CA MET A 92 12.65 -20.97 4.80
C MET A 92 13.76 -21.90 5.31
N PRO A 93 13.54 -23.23 5.45
CA PRO A 93 14.60 -24.14 5.88
C PRO A 93 15.80 -24.14 4.93
N SER A 94 15.55 -24.18 3.61
CA SER A 94 16.62 -24.10 2.59
C SER A 94 17.33 -22.75 2.61
N PHE A 95 16.57 -21.65 2.69
CA PHE A 95 17.15 -20.30 2.74
C PHE A 95 18.02 -20.10 3.98
N SER A 96 17.59 -20.58 5.15
CA SER A 96 18.37 -20.53 6.39
C SER A 96 19.63 -21.40 6.32
N GLN A 97 19.58 -22.54 5.63
CA GLN A 97 20.78 -23.33 5.35
C GLN A 97 21.75 -22.59 4.45
N ASP A 98 21.27 -22.03 3.34
CA ASP A 98 22.09 -21.25 2.41
C ASP A 98 22.72 -20.02 3.09
N TYR A 99 21.99 -19.35 3.99
CA TYR A 99 22.53 -18.24 4.78
C TYR A 99 23.67 -18.67 5.73
N ARG A 100 23.56 -19.84 6.36
CA ARG A 100 24.64 -20.39 7.18
C ARG A 100 25.89 -20.68 6.34
N LEU A 101 25.71 -21.30 5.18
CA LEU A 101 26.80 -21.58 4.25
C LEU A 101 27.44 -20.28 3.73
N PHE A 102 26.64 -19.28 3.36
CA PHE A 102 27.14 -17.98 2.94
C PHE A 102 27.98 -17.29 4.03
N ARG A 103 27.60 -17.42 5.29
CA ARG A 103 28.38 -16.82 6.40
C ARG A 103 29.75 -17.48 6.56
N ASP A 104 29.81 -18.78 6.35
CA ASP A 104 31.04 -19.55 6.53
C ASP A 104 31.93 -19.50 5.27
N GLU A 105 31.34 -19.48 4.08
CA GLU A 105 32.00 -19.44 2.78
C GLU A 105 31.26 -18.50 1.79
N PRO A 106 31.45 -17.16 1.89
CA PRO A 106 30.72 -16.19 1.08
C PRO A 106 30.88 -16.35 -0.44
N GLU A 107 32.06 -16.79 -0.88
CA GLU A 107 32.41 -16.98 -2.30
C GLU A 107 31.65 -18.14 -2.97
N SER A 108 31.10 -19.07 -2.17
CA SER A 108 30.31 -20.20 -2.68
C SER A 108 28.86 -19.81 -3.04
N ALA A 109 28.40 -18.64 -2.59
CA ALA A 109 27.02 -18.25 -2.74
C ALA A 109 26.65 -17.94 -4.20
N SER A 110 25.52 -18.49 -4.64
CA SER A 110 24.98 -18.15 -5.95
C SER A 110 24.58 -16.68 -6.02
N THR A 111 24.71 -16.06 -7.19
CA THR A 111 24.27 -14.67 -7.39
C THR A 111 22.78 -14.51 -7.07
N ALA A 112 21.94 -15.48 -7.43
CA ALA A 112 20.52 -15.44 -7.11
C ALA A 112 20.26 -15.40 -5.60
N PHE A 113 20.98 -16.21 -4.81
CA PHE A 113 20.87 -16.19 -3.36
C PHE A 113 21.28 -14.82 -2.77
N ILE A 114 22.37 -14.22 -3.24
CA ILE A 114 22.79 -12.88 -2.79
C ILE A 114 21.69 -11.85 -3.07
N MET A 115 21.05 -11.90 -4.24
CA MET A 115 19.93 -11.00 -4.58
C MET A 115 18.69 -11.29 -3.71
N GLN A 116 18.38 -12.55 -3.42
CA GLN A 116 17.29 -12.93 -2.52
C GLN A 116 17.54 -12.40 -1.11
N LEU A 117 18.74 -12.62 -0.56
CA LEU A 117 19.14 -12.14 0.75
C LEU A 117 19.05 -10.61 0.82
N ALA A 118 19.60 -9.89 -0.15
CA ALA A 118 19.52 -8.43 -0.20
C ALA A 118 18.08 -7.91 -0.12
N LEU A 119 17.15 -8.54 -0.82
CA LEU A 119 15.73 -8.15 -0.80
C LEU A 119 15.01 -8.58 0.47
N VAL A 120 15.34 -9.75 1.04
CA VAL A 120 14.84 -10.18 2.36
C VAL A 120 15.24 -9.19 3.44
N LEU A 121 16.52 -8.77 3.45
CA LEU A 121 17.03 -7.74 4.37
C LEU A 121 16.32 -6.39 4.13
N ALA A 122 16.09 -6.01 2.87
CA ALA A 122 15.41 -4.77 2.54
C ALA A 122 13.95 -4.75 3.03
N ILE A 123 13.23 -5.88 2.90
CA ILE A 123 11.86 -6.02 3.40
C ILE A 123 11.87 -6.01 4.94
N GLY A 124 12.76 -6.78 5.56
CA GLY A 124 12.93 -6.84 7.02
C GLY A 124 13.25 -5.49 7.66
N SER A 125 13.95 -4.60 6.94
CA SER A 125 14.27 -3.24 7.40
C SER A 125 13.03 -2.38 7.70
N THR A 126 11.87 -2.75 7.14
CA THR A 126 10.59 -2.09 7.38
C THR A 126 10.20 -2.13 8.86
N PHE A 127 10.45 -3.26 9.51
CA PHE A 127 10.07 -3.55 10.90
C PHE A 127 11.19 -3.30 11.90
N TYR A 128 12.35 -2.86 11.41
CA TYR A 128 13.53 -2.61 12.23
C TYR A 128 13.42 -1.29 13.00
N SER A 129 13.64 -1.36 14.33
CA SER A 129 13.27 -0.30 15.28
C SER A 129 14.41 0.24 16.13
N ARG A 130 15.66 -0.15 15.87
CA ARG A 130 16.83 0.34 16.63
C ARG A 130 17.25 1.76 16.21
N ASP A 131 18.22 2.33 16.92
CA ASP A 131 18.69 3.71 16.71
C ASP A 131 19.25 3.94 15.31
N ASP A 132 19.87 2.92 14.69
CA ASP A 132 20.45 2.95 13.35
C ASP A 132 19.45 2.65 12.22
N LYS A 133 18.13 2.64 12.50
CA LYS A 133 17.09 2.30 11.52
C LYS A 133 17.14 3.11 10.23
N PHE A 134 17.52 4.39 10.30
CA PHE A 134 17.60 5.24 9.11
C PHE A 134 18.74 4.79 8.18
N HIS A 135 19.91 4.48 8.75
CA HIS A 135 21.05 3.95 8.00
C HIS A 135 20.76 2.57 7.38
N ILE A 136 20.06 1.67 8.09
CA ILE A 136 19.63 0.39 7.52
C ILE A 136 18.64 0.60 6.36
N ARG A 137 17.73 1.57 6.47
CA ARG A 137 16.78 1.90 5.38
C ARG A 137 17.45 2.51 4.15
N GLU A 138 18.51 3.29 4.34
CA GLU A 138 19.34 3.79 3.24
C GLU A 138 20.04 2.64 2.53
N ARG A 139 20.67 1.70 3.28
CA ARG A 139 21.24 0.48 2.70
C ARG A 139 20.21 -0.36 1.94
N ALA A 140 19.00 -0.49 2.49
CA ALA A 140 17.91 -1.20 1.83
C ALA A 140 17.59 -0.63 0.44
N GLN A 141 17.70 0.69 0.23
CA GLN A 141 17.50 1.30 -1.08
C GLN A 141 18.61 0.89 -2.07
N VAL A 142 19.86 0.85 -1.62
CA VAL A 142 20.99 0.36 -2.41
C VAL A 142 20.75 -1.08 -2.85
N TRP A 143 20.37 -1.95 -1.91
CA TRP A 143 20.04 -3.34 -2.19
C TRP A 143 18.95 -3.48 -3.26
N ILE A 144 17.85 -2.73 -3.11
CA ILE A 144 16.75 -2.75 -4.08
C ILE A 144 17.20 -2.29 -5.47
N LEU A 145 17.97 -1.20 -5.56
CA LEU A 145 18.44 -0.64 -6.83
C LEU A 145 19.48 -1.54 -7.53
N SER A 146 20.41 -2.12 -6.77
CA SER A 146 21.39 -3.09 -7.28
C SER A 146 20.71 -4.35 -7.83
N VAL A 147 19.72 -4.89 -7.11
CA VAL A 147 18.97 -6.06 -7.56
C VAL A 147 18.10 -5.72 -8.78
N GLN A 148 17.48 -4.54 -8.82
CA GLN A 148 16.76 -4.09 -10.00
C GLN A 148 17.68 -4.01 -11.24
N SER A 149 18.88 -3.48 -11.09
CA SER A 149 19.87 -3.41 -12.16
C SER A 149 20.30 -4.80 -12.63
N TRP A 150 20.34 -5.79 -11.72
CA TRP A 150 20.61 -7.19 -12.06
C TRP A 150 19.49 -7.83 -12.89
N ILE A 151 18.22 -7.61 -12.54
CA ILE A 151 17.08 -8.16 -13.30
C ILE A 151 17.02 -7.58 -14.72
N ILE A 152 17.24 -6.26 -14.86
CA ILE A 152 17.09 -5.54 -16.13
C ILE A 152 18.34 -5.62 -17.01
N GLY A 153 19.51 -5.90 -16.41
CA GLY A 153 20.80 -5.88 -17.08
C GLY A 153 20.93 -6.86 -18.27
N PRO A 154 22.04 -6.77 -19.02
CA PRO A 154 22.28 -7.56 -20.23
C PRO A 154 22.25 -9.10 -20.02
N GLY A 155 22.30 -9.56 -18.76
CA GLY A 155 22.11 -10.95 -18.35
C GLY A 155 20.64 -11.38 -18.11
N SER A 156 19.64 -10.55 -18.37
CA SER A 156 18.22 -10.83 -18.04
C SER A 156 17.67 -12.17 -18.58
N LYS A 157 18.25 -12.76 -19.62
CA LYS A 157 17.87 -14.11 -20.07
C LYS A 157 18.27 -15.21 -19.07
N SER A 158 19.39 -15.07 -18.35
CA SER A 158 19.81 -16.02 -17.33
C SER A 158 19.01 -15.89 -16.02
N THR A 159 18.26 -14.80 -15.86
CA THR A 159 17.35 -14.61 -14.72
C THR A 159 15.99 -15.29 -14.93
N ASN A 160 15.70 -15.84 -16.12
CA ASN A 160 14.46 -16.61 -16.38
C ASN A 160 14.48 -18.03 -15.78
N THR A 161 14.60 -18.10 -14.45
CA THR A 161 14.67 -19.31 -13.63
C THR A 161 13.77 -19.15 -12.40
N LEU A 162 13.47 -20.23 -11.67
CA LEU A 162 12.66 -20.13 -10.44
C LEU A 162 13.31 -19.21 -9.39
N PRO A 163 14.63 -19.29 -9.13
CA PRO A 163 15.30 -18.32 -8.26
C PRO A 163 15.20 -16.88 -8.76
N GLY A 164 15.32 -16.64 -10.07
CA GLY A 164 15.14 -15.30 -10.63
C GLY A 164 13.71 -14.78 -10.50
N LEU A 165 12.70 -15.65 -10.64
CA LEU A 165 11.30 -15.30 -10.38
C LEU A 165 11.07 -14.93 -8.91
N GLN A 166 11.67 -15.68 -7.97
CA GLN A 166 11.67 -15.37 -6.54
C GLN A 166 12.28 -13.98 -6.28
N VAL A 167 13.43 -13.68 -6.89
CA VAL A 167 14.06 -12.35 -6.80
C VAL A 167 13.13 -11.27 -7.37
N TYR A 168 12.45 -11.51 -8.49
CA TYR A 168 11.50 -10.56 -9.07
C TYR A 168 10.32 -10.27 -8.13
N ILE A 169 9.71 -11.31 -7.55
CA ILE A 169 8.60 -11.17 -6.59
C ILE A 169 9.06 -10.39 -5.35
N LEU A 170 10.22 -10.75 -4.78
CA LEU A 170 10.81 -10.05 -3.64
C LEU A 170 11.13 -8.58 -3.98
N LEU A 171 11.54 -8.29 -5.22
CA LEU A 171 11.84 -6.93 -5.67
C LEU A 171 10.58 -6.07 -5.72
N LEU A 172 9.47 -6.62 -6.22
CA LEU A 172 8.19 -5.91 -6.22
C LEU A 172 7.68 -5.68 -4.79
N LEU A 173 7.83 -6.69 -3.91
CA LEU A 173 7.46 -6.56 -2.50
C LEU A 173 8.28 -5.47 -1.80
N SER A 174 9.61 -5.51 -1.90
CA SER A 174 10.49 -4.53 -1.26
C SER A 174 10.20 -3.10 -1.72
N ARG A 175 9.92 -2.89 -3.01
CA ARG A 175 9.50 -1.57 -3.54
C ARG A 175 8.17 -1.09 -2.98
N GLN A 176 7.26 -2.01 -2.64
CA GLN A 176 5.95 -1.69 -2.09
C GLN A 176 5.96 -1.53 -0.57
N THR A 177 6.95 -2.10 0.14
CA THR A 177 7.00 -2.10 1.61
C THR A 177 8.09 -1.21 2.19
N THR A 178 9.16 -0.88 1.45
CA THR A 178 10.32 -0.14 1.98
C THR A 178 10.25 1.36 1.64
N CYS A 179 10.56 2.20 2.64
CA CYS A 179 10.53 3.67 2.54
C CYS A 179 11.32 4.20 1.33
N ASN A 180 10.73 5.17 0.63
CA ASN A 180 11.43 6.02 -0.36
C ASN A 180 12.11 5.28 -1.53
N SER A 181 11.78 4.01 -1.79
CA SER A 181 12.26 3.22 -2.94
C SER A 181 11.63 3.65 -4.30
N GLY A 182 11.36 4.95 -4.50
CA GLY A 182 10.63 5.48 -5.65
C GLY A 182 11.50 5.86 -6.86
N GLY A 183 11.18 5.30 -8.04
CA GLY A 183 11.75 5.55 -9.40
C GLY A 183 12.82 4.51 -9.81
N LEU A 184 12.93 3.92 -11.01
CA LEU A 184 12.38 4.12 -12.37
C LEU A 184 11.41 3.01 -12.83
N THR A 185 10.56 3.38 -13.78
CA THR A 185 9.26 2.83 -14.22
C THR A 185 9.28 1.50 -15.01
N TRP A 186 10.33 0.67 -14.93
CA TRP A 186 10.48 -0.49 -15.84
C TRP A 186 10.21 -1.88 -15.23
N VAL A 187 10.23 -2.01 -13.90
CA VAL A 187 9.86 -3.28 -13.22
C VAL A 187 8.36 -3.29 -12.99
N SER A 188 7.64 -4.11 -13.74
CA SER A 188 6.18 -4.16 -13.73
C SER A 188 5.67 -5.55 -13.36
N THR A 189 4.46 -5.61 -12.78
CA THR A 189 3.77 -6.88 -12.55
C THR A 189 3.40 -7.59 -13.86
N GLY A 190 3.26 -6.87 -14.97
CA GLY A 190 3.05 -7.47 -16.30
C GLY A 190 4.25 -8.28 -16.78
N SER A 191 5.47 -7.79 -16.57
CA SER A 191 6.71 -8.53 -16.88
C SER A 191 6.87 -9.75 -15.97
N LEU A 192 6.57 -9.61 -14.67
CA LEU A 192 6.54 -10.73 -13.74
C LEU A 192 5.54 -11.81 -14.19
N LEU A 193 4.32 -11.41 -14.54
CA LEU A 193 3.29 -12.32 -15.02
C LEU A 193 3.74 -13.05 -16.29
N THR A 194 4.30 -12.32 -17.26
CA THR A 194 4.81 -12.90 -18.51
C THR A 194 5.92 -13.92 -18.23
N MET A 195 6.82 -13.63 -17.30
CA MET A 195 7.87 -14.55 -16.85
C MET A 195 7.26 -15.83 -16.27
N ALA A 196 6.34 -15.72 -15.32
CA ALA A 196 5.66 -16.86 -14.71
C ALA A 196 4.86 -17.70 -15.73
N LEU A 197 4.16 -17.06 -16.66
CA LEU A 197 3.44 -17.71 -17.76
C LEU A 197 4.39 -18.48 -18.67
N SER A 198 5.52 -17.86 -19.06
CA SER A 198 6.54 -18.49 -19.91
C SER A 198 7.17 -19.75 -19.28
N MET A 199 7.21 -19.79 -17.94
CA MET A 199 7.69 -20.92 -17.16
C MET A 199 6.61 -21.99 -16.89
N GLY A 200 5.37 -21.76 -17.35
CA GLY A 200 4.24 -22.68 -17.21
C GLY A 200 3.61 -22.72 -15.82
N LEU A 201 3.78 -21.68 -14.98
CA LEU A 201 3.28 -21.69 -13.59
C LEU A 201 1.74 -21.65 -13.49
N HIS A 202 1.05 -21.18 -14.53
CA HIS A 202 -0.42 -21.15 -14.63
C HIS A 202 -1.05 -22.53 -14.84
N HIS A 203 -0.24 -23.56 -15.10
CA HIS A 203 -0.71 -24.94 -15.20
C HIS A 203 -0.53 -25.67 -13.87
N GLU A 204 -1.50 -26.54 -13.54
CA GLU A 204 -1.39 -27.41 -12.38
C GLU A 204 -0.09 -28.24 -12.43
N PRO A 205 0.81 -28.14 -11.44
CA PRO A 205 2.11 -28.79 -11.50
C PRO A 205 2.07 -30.32 -11.62
N ALA A 206 0.98 -30.95 -11.17
CA ALA A 206 0.77 -32.39 -11.31
C ALA A 206 0.75 -32.88 -12.77
N ARG A 207 0.54 -31.97 -13.75
CA ARG A 207 0.61 -32.30 -15.18
C ARG A 207 2.04 -32.58 -15.67
N PHE A 208 3.06 -32.19 -14.89
CA PHE A 208 4.47 -32.37 -15.23
C PHE A 208 5.07 -33.51 -14.39
N ALA A 209 5.11 -34.71 -14.97
CA ALA A 209 5.61 -35.91 -14.28
C ALA A 209 7.07 -35.80 -13.81
N SER A 210 7.88 -34.97 -14.44
CA SER A 210 9.29 -34.77 -14.10
C SER A 210 9.53 -33.87 -12.88
N LEU A 211 8.51 -33.18 -12.37
CA LEU A 211 8.66 -32.30 -11.21
C LEU A 211 8.57 -33.08 -9.91
N THR A 212 9.51 -32.85 -9.00
CA THR A 212 9.45 -33.36 -7.63
C THR A 212 8.31 -32.67 -6.86
N PRO A 213 7.74 -33.32 -5.82
CA PRO A 213 6.81 -32.70 -4.87
C PRO A 213 7.21 -31.29 -4.43
N PHE A 214 8.48 -31.09 -4.07
CA PHE A 214 9.01 -29.78 -3.69
C PHE A 214 8.90 -28.75 -4.81
N GLN A 215 9.31 -29.11 -6.04
CA GLN A 215 9.23 -28.21 -7.18
C GLN A 215 7.78 -27.86 -7.54
N ARG A 216 6.86 -28.82 -7.39
CA ARG A 216 5.42 -28.59 -7.61
C ARG A 216 4.89 -27.58 -6.62
N GLU A 217 5.16 -27.79 -5.34
CA GLU A 217 4.69 -26.90 -4.29
C GLU A 217 5.28 -25.49 -4.43
N MET A 218 6.59 -25.36 -4.66
CA MET A 218 7.22 -24.05 -4.90
C MET A 218 6.60 -23.32 -6.11
N ARG A 219 6.23 -24.04 -7.18
CA ARG A 219 5.53 -23.45 -8.33
C ARG A 219 4.13 -22.95 -7.96
N ARG A 220 3.35 -23.69 -7.16
CA ARG A 220 2.02 -23.24 -6.69
C ARG A 220 2.13 -21.96 -5.87
N ARG A 221 3.06 -21.93 -4.90
CA ARG A 221 3.33 -20.77 -4.03
C ARG A 221 3.68 -19.52 -4.84
N LEU A 222 4.61 -19.65 -5.79
CA LEU A 222 5.08 -18.54 -6.62
C LEU A 222 4.05 -18.05 -7.63
N TRP A 223 3.21 -18.96 -8.14
CA TRP A 223 2.09 -18.57 -9.00
C TRP A 223 1.08 -17.71 -8.24
N ILE A 224 0.71 -18.13 -7.03
CA ILE A 224 -0.22 -17.38 -6.19
C ILE A 224 0.38 -16.04 -5.79
N ALA A 225 1.65 -15.99 -5.36
CA ALA A 225 2.34 -14.73 -5.06
C ALA A 225 2.36 -13.78 -6.27
N THR A 226 2.54 -14.32 -7.49
CA THR A 226 2.50 -13.54 -8.72
C THR A 226 1.12 -12.94 -8.95
N LEU A 227 0.05 -13.73 -8.82
CA LEU A 227 -1.33 -13.27 -8.96
C LEU A 227 -1.70 -12.24 -7.88
N GLU A 228 -1.25 -12.42 -6.63
CA GLU A 228 -1.45 -11.46 -5.54
C GLU A 228 -0.84 -10.10 -5.87
N LEU A 229 0.42 -10.07 -6.28
CA LEU A 229 1.08 -8.83 -6.67
C LEU A 229 0.42 -8.19 -7.89
N CYS A 230 -0.01 -8.99 -8.86
CA CYS A 230 -0.71 -8.48 -10.04
C CYS A 230 -2.04 -7.83 -9.65
N VAL A 231 -2.92 -8.53 -8.92
CA VAL A 231 -4.23 -7.97 -8.57
C VAL A 231 -4.11 -6.74 -7.69
N GLN A 232 -3.16 -6.74 -6.73
CA GLN A 232 -2.85 -5.58 -5.91
C GLN A 232 -2.41 -4.39 -6.77
N HIS A 233 -1.47 -4.59 -7.70
CA HIS A 233 -0.99 -3.51 -8.57
C HIS A 233 -2.09 -2.92 -9.45
N HIS A 234 -2.96 -3.76 -10.03
CA HIS A 234 -4.05 -3.28 -10.88
C HIS A 234 -5.08 -2.47 -10.09
N VAL A 235 -5.41 -2.91 -8.87
CA VAL A 235 -6.26 -2.15 -7.94
C VAL A 235 -5.59 -0.85 -7.51
N ASP A 236 -4.32 -0.91 -7.12
CA ASP A 236 -3.54 0.24 -6.67
C ASP A 236 -3.29 1.26 -7.79
N SER A 237 -3.30 0.83 -9.05
CA SER A 237 -3.06 1.67 -10.24
C SER A 237 -4.36 2.04 -10.98
N SER A 238 -5.53 1.63 -10.48
CA SER A 238 -6.85 1.83 -11.11
C SER A 238 -6.87 1.42 -12.60
N ILE A 239 -6.10 0.39 -12.97
CA ILE A 239 -5.97 -0.07 -14.36
C ILE A 239 -6.72 -1.39 -14.59
N PRO A 240 -7.23 -1.63 -15.82
CA PRO A 240 -7.92 -2.88 -16.15
C PRO A 240 -7.01 -4.09 -15.99
N ILE A 241 -7.53 -5.17 -15.41
CA ILE A 241 -6.76 -6.41 -15.27
C ILE A 241 -6.50 -7.05 -16.63
N THR A 242 -5.23 -7.28 -16.94
CA THR A 242 -4.78 -7.84 -18.23
C THR A 242 -4.68 -9.36 -18.24
N ILE A 243 -4.94 -10.02 -17.10
CA ILE A 243 -4.89 -11.48 -16.98
C ILE A 243 -6.18 -12.09 -17.51
N CYS A 244 -6.05 -13.00 -18.48
CA CYS A 244 -7.16 -13.78 -19.00
C CYS A 244 -7.76 -14.68 -17.90
N GLU A 245 -9.09 -14.78 -17.84
CA GLU A 245 -9.77 -15.58 -16.83
C GLU A 245 -9.39 -17.07 -16.90
N SER A 246 -9.17 -17.60 -18.11
CA SER A 246 -8.67 -18.99 -18.30
C SER A 246 -7.31 -19.24 -17.67
N ASP A 247 -6.49 -18.19 -17.58
CA ASP A 247 -5.11 -18.28 -17.08
C ASP A 247 -5.04 -18.02 -15.58
N THR A 248 -6.17 -17.67 -14.93
CA THR A 248 -6.27 -17.40 -13.48
C THR A 248 -6.63 -18.63 -12.65
N VAL A 249 -6.31 -19.83 -13.11
CA VAL A 249 -6.51 -21.04 -12.30
C VAL A 249 -5.67 -20.92 -11.03
N ILE A 250 -6.34 -20.86 -9.88
CA ILE A 250 -5.70 -20.82 -8.57
C ILE A 250 -5.52 -22.26 -8.10
N PRO A 251 -4.28 -22.77 -8.01
CA PRO A 251 -4.03 -24.12 -7.56
C PRO A 251 -4.32 -24.25 -6.06
N GLU A 252 -4.65 -25.47 -5.63
CA GLU A 252 -4.79 -25.78 -4.21
C GLU A 252 -3.39 -25.88 -3.58
N ILE A 253 -3.12 -25.04 -2.57
CA ILE A 253 -1.88 -25.09 -1.79
C ILE A 253 -2.00 -26.21 -0.74
N LEU A 254 -0.96 -27.03 -0.59
CA LEU A 254 -0.90 -28.02 0.47
C LEU A 254 -0.75 -27.33 1.83
N ASN A 255 -1.67 -27.59 2.77
CA ASN A 255 -1.58 -27.07 4.14
C ASN A 255 -0.55 -27.85 4.95
N VAL A 256 0.73 -27.51 4.79
CA VAL A 256 1.86 -28.20 5.42
C VAL A 256 2.94 -27.24 5.86
N ASP A 257 3.71 -27.64 6.87
CA ASP A 257 4.88 -26.90 7.34
C ASP A 257 6.05 -27.07 6.35
N ASP A 258 6.91 -26.05 6.25
CA ASP A 258 8.05 -26.09 5.33
C ASP A 258 8.99 -27.26 5.63
N GLU A 259 9.20 -27.57 6.91
CA GLU A 259 10.01 -28.72 7.34
C GLU A 259 9.51 -30.09 6.83
N SER A 260 8.28 -30.17 6.30
CA SER A 260 7.75 -31.42 5.75
C SER A 260 8.00 -31.60 4.24
N ILE A 261 8.57 -30.60 3.56
CA ILE A 261 8.87 -30.66 2.13
C ILE A 261 10.36 -30.34 1.91
N HIS A 262 11.08 -31.26 1.28
CA HIS A 262 12.50 -31.13 0.98
C HIS A 262 12.76 -31.29 -0.51
N THR A 263 13.91 -30.81 -0.98
CA THR A 263 14.31 -30.91 -2.39
C THR A 263 14.26 -32.35 -2.92
N ASP A 264 14.54 -33.32 -2.05
CA ASP A 264 14.65 -34.74 -2.36
C ASP A 264 13.37 -35.54 -1.99
N SER A 265 12.27 -34.86 -1.65
CA SER A 265 11.00 -35.52 -1.33
C SER A 265 10.48 -36.32 -2.54
N GLU A 266 10.27 -37.64 -2.36
CA GLU A 266 9.72 -38.52 -3.40
C GLU A 266 8.18 -38.54 -3.43
N HIS A 267 7.54 -38.19 -2.31
CA HIS A 267 6.09 -38.20 -2.14
C HIS A 267 5.57 -36.85 -1.65
N GLU A 268 4.34 -36.50 -2.04
CA GLU A 268 3.68 -35.30 -1.52
C GLU A 268 3.34 -35.50 -0.03
N PRO A 269 3.59 -34.49 0.83
CA PRO A 269 3.25 -34.59 2.24
C PRO A 269 1.73 -34.61 2.42
N THR A 270 1.27 -35.18 3.54
CA THR A 270 -0.15 -35.17 3.89
C THR A 270 -0.56 -33.79 4.42
N PRO A 271 -1.57 -33.13 3.84
CA PRO A 271 -2.10 -31.88 4.36
C PRO A 271 -2.62 -32.03 5.79
N LYS A 272 -2.39 -31.01 6.62
CA LYS A 272 -2.89 -30.95 8.00
C LYS A 272 -4.21 -30.19 8.07
N GLU A 273 -5.01 -30.47 9.10
CA GLU A 273 -6.21 -29.67 9.42
C GLU A 273 -5.88 -28.51 10.38
N SER A 274 -4.73 -28.56 11.05
CA SER A 274 -4.23 -27.49 11.91
C SER A 274 -3.57 -26.37 11.10
N PHE A 275 -3.29 -25.25 11.77
CA PHE A 275 -2.41 -24.23 11.23
C PHE A 275 -1.04 -24.83 10.90
N THR A 276 -0.46 -24.31 9.83
CA THR A 276 0.88 -24.61 9.34
C THR A 276 1.48 -23.33 8.77
N ASP A 277 2.74 -23.38 8.36
CA ASP A 277 3.37 -22.25 7.65
C ASP A 277 2.58 -21.81 6.40
N ALA A 278 1.85 -22.72 5.75
CA ALA A 278 1.06 -22.45 4.55
C ALA A 278 -0.29 -21.76 4.83
N SER A 279 -0.77 -21.77 6.06
CA SER A 279 -2.15 -21.38 6.37
C SER A 279 -2.47 -19.93 6.03
N ILE A 280 -1.55 -18.99 6.23
CA ILE A 280 -1.79 -17.57 5.93
C ILE A 280 -1.94 -17.34 4.41
N GLN A 281 -1.08 -17.92 3.58
CA GLN A 281 -1.20 -17.84 2.13
C GLN A 281 -2.48 -18.53 1.63
N ILE A 282 -2.87 -19.66 2.23
CA ILE A 282 -4.15 -20.33 1.92
C ILE A 282 -5.34 -19.40 2.21
N GLN A 283 -5.35 -18.74 3.37
CA GLN A 283 -6.42 -17.79 3.72
C GLN A 283 -6.46 -16.62 2.74
N LEU A 284 -5.30 -16.07 2.35
CA LEU A 284 -5.20 -15.01 1.36
C LEU A 284 -5.72 -15.45 -0.02
N ALA A 285 -5.26 -16.62 -0.50
CA ALA A 285 -5.60 -17.21 -1.79
C ALA A 285 -7.10 -17.57 -1.91
N SER A 286 -7.75 -17.95 -0.79
CA SER A 286 -9.19 -18.30 -0.77
C SER A 286 -10.11 -17.19 -1.31
N SER A 287 -9.66 -15.94 -1.24
CA SER A 287 -10.39 -14.76 -1.71
C SER A 287 -9.91 -14.22 -3.05
N LEU A 288 -8.83 -14.77 -3.61
CA LEU A 288 -8.12 -14.22 -4.77
C LEU A 288 -9.00 -14.22 -6.03
N ALA A 289 -9.75 -15.30 -6.30
CA ALA A 289 -10.68 -15.35 -7.45
C ALA A 289 -11.74 -14.23 -7.37
N LEU A 290 -12.30 -14.03 -6.17
CA LEU A 290 -13.30 -13.00 -5.93
C LEU A 290 -12.69 -11.60 -6.11
N ARG A 291 -11.48 -11.38 -5.60
CA ARG A 291 -10.75 -10.11 -5.75
C ARG A 291 -10.42 -9.82 -7.22
N LEU A 292 -9.91 -10.80 -7.98
CA LEU A 292 -9.65 -10.69 -9.42
C LEU A 292 -10.92 -10.31 -10.19
N LYS A 293 -12.05 -10.96 -9.88
CA LYS A 293 -13.34 -10.63 -10.49
C LYS A 293 -13.76 -9.20 -10.19
N ILE A 294 -13.65 -8.76 -8.94
CA ILE A 294 -14.01 -7.40 -8.52
C ILE A 294 -13.08 -6.37 -9.17
N THR A 295 -11.77 -6.62 -9.24
CA THR A 295 -10.82 -5.73 -9.92
C THR A 295 -11.15 -5.57 -11.40
N ARG A 296 -11.46 -6.67 -12.10
CA ARG A 296 -11.89 -6.62 -13.50
C ARG A 296 -13.12 -5.75 -13.69
N MET A 297 -14.01 -5.81 -12.70
CA MET A 297 -15.27 -5.10 -12.70
C MET A 297 -15.11 -3.61 -12.37
N VAL A 298 -14.39 -3.26 -11.30
CA VAL A 298 -14.22 -1.86 -10.88
C VAL A 298 -13.33 -1.08 -11.84
N ASN A 299 -12.33 -1.72 -12.45
CA ASN A 299 -11.39 -1.06 -13.36
C ASN A 299 -11.67 -1.34 -14.84
N GLY A 300 -12.74 -2.07 -15.17
CA GLY A 300 -13.10 -2.42 -16.54
C GLY A 300 -13.73 -1.24 -17.29
N VAL A 301 -13.27 -0.96 -18.51
CA VAL A 301 -13.86 0.07 -19.36
C VAL A 301 -15.18 -0.44 -19.96
N GLY A 302 -16.24 0.35 -19.85
CA GLY A 302 -17.54 0.07 -20.48
C GLY A 302 -18.32 -1.10 -19.88
N GLN A 303 -18.04 -1.47 -18.62
CA GLN A 303 -18.76 -2.51 -17.91
C GLN A 303 -19.68 -1.87 -16.86
N ASP A 304 -20.98 -1.75 -17.18
CA ASP A 304 -21.98 -1.34 -16.21
C ASP A 304 -22.44 -2.55 -15.39
N TYR A 305 -22.26 -2.46 -14.08
CA TYR A 305 -22.68 -3.50 -13.14
C TYR A 305 -23.93 -3.07 -12.42
N SER A 306 -24.95 -3.93 -12.43
CA SER A 306 -26.18 -3.66 -11.68
C SER A 306 -25.90 -3.60 -10.18
N PHE A 307 -26.67 -2.78 -9.47
CA PHE A 307 -26.55 -2.67 -8.02
C PHE A 307 -26.75 -4.03 -7.31
N GLY A 308 -27.61 -4.89 -7.86
CA GLY A 308 -27.79 -6.25 -7.36
C GLY A 308 -26.51 -7.10 -7.40
N GLN A 309 -25.72 -7.02 -8.48
CA GLN A 309 -24.43 -7.71 -8.59
C GLN A 309 -23.40 -7.16 -7.60
N VAL A 310 -23.37 -5.84 -7.40
CA VAL A 310 -22.52 -5.18 -6.38
C VAL A 310 -22.83 -5.72 -4.99
N LEU A 311 -24.12 -5.79 -4.62
CA LEU A 311 -24.53 -6.33 -3.33
C LEU A 311 -24.21 -7.82 -3.14
N GLU A 312 -24.35 -8.62 -4.21
CA GLU A 312 -24.01 -10.05 -4.19
C GLU A 312 -22.51 -10.27 -3.93
N LEU A 313 -21.65 -9.60 -4.69
CA LEU A 313 -20.19 -9.67 -4.51
C LEU A 313 -19.76 -9.11 -3.14
N GLY A 314 -20.41 -8.04 -2.69
CA GLY A 314 -20.21 -7.47 -1.36
C GLY A 314 -20.59 -8.42 -0.22
N ALA A 315 -21.65 -9.22 -0.40
CA ALA A 315 -22.02 -10.27 0.55
C ALA A 315 -20.97 -11.39 0.61
N LYS A 316 -20.41 -11.78 -0.54
CA LYS A 316 -19.31 -12.77 -0.63
C LYS A 316 -18.05 -12.28 0.09
N LEU A 317 -17.64 -11.02 -0.13
CA LEU A 317 -16.49 -10.42 0.58
C LEU A 317 -16.71 -10.40 2.10
N ARG A 318 -17.89 -9.98 2.56
CA ARG A 318 -18.22 -9.98 3.99
C ARG A 318 -18.23 -11.39 4.59
N LYS A 319 -18.61 -12.41 3.81
CA LYS A 319 -18.48 -13.82 4.22
C LYS A 319 -17.02 -14.22 4.38
N SER A 320 -16.14 -13.82 3.46
CA SER A 320 -14.69 -14.03 3.58
C SER A 320 -14.10 -13.32 4.81
N CYS A 321 -14.52 -12.09 5.12
CA CYS A 321 -14.10 -11.41 6.35
C CYS A 321 -14.51 -12.18 7.62
N ARG A 322 -15.74 -12.74 7.68
CA ARG A 322 -16.16 -13.55 8.82
C ARG A 322 -15.36 -14.83 8.94
N HIS A 323 -15.14 -15.54 7.83
CA HIS A 323 -14.30 -16.74 7.81
C HIS A 323 -12.89 -16.46 8.33
N LEU A 324 -12.30 -15.33 7.92
CA LEU A 324 -11.01 -14.89 8.41
C LEU A 324 -11.03 -14.63 9.92
N SER A 325 -12.04 -13.92 10.44
CA SER A 325 -12.18 -13.68 11.88
C SER A 325 -12.39 -14.98 12.68
N ASP A 326 -13.14 -15.94 12.14
CA ASP A 326 -13.32 -17.26 12.76
C ASP A 326 -12.00 -18.04 12.79
N PHE A 327 -11.22 -17.98 11.71
CA PHE A 327 -9.90 -18.63 11.61
C PHE A 327 -8.93 -18.11 12.68
N PHE A 328 -8.87 -16.80 12.89
CA PHE A 328 -8.02 -16.15 13.91
C PHE A 328 -8.65 -16.09 15.32
N SER A 329 -9.85 -16.64 15.52
CA SER A 329 -10.52 -16.61 16.81
C SER A 329 -9.74 -17.44 17.85
N PRO A 330 -9.59 -16.97 19.10
CA PRO A 330 -8.96 -17.75 20.17
C PRO A 330 -9.67 -19.09 20.46
N ALA A 331 -10.96 -19.20 20.09
CA ALA A 331 -11.74 -20.42 20.22
C ALA A 331 -11.54 -21.41 19.05
N SER A 332 -10.78 -21.03 18.02
CA SER A 332 -10.49 -21.88 16.87
C SER A 332 -9.57 -23.02 17.28
N SER A 333 -10.00 -24.27 17.09
CA SER A 333 -9.18 -25.46 17.31
C SER A 333 -8.02 -25.60 16.31
N VAL A 334 -8.00 -24.74 15.28
CA VAL A 334 -7.03 -24.77 14.18
C VAL A 334 -5.72 -24.07 14.55
N MET A 335 -5.74 -23.07 15.43
CA MET A 335 -4.53 -22.32 15.82
C MET A 335 -3.71 -23.08 16.88
N PRO A 336 -2.49 -23.55 16.58
CA PRO A 336 -1.57 -24.10 17.56
C PRO A 336 -1.03 -22.97 18.43
N GLY A 337 -0.69 -23.29 19.68
CA GLY A 337 -0.04 -22.36 20.60
C GLY A 337 1.36 -21.88 20.16
N ALA A 338 1.83 -22.31 18.98
CA ALA A 338 3.14 -21.96 18.42
C ALA A 338 3.13 -20.69 17.54
N CYS A 339 1.97 -20.21 17.07
CA CYS A 339 1.92 -18.91 16.40
C CYS A 339 2.03 -17.81 17.47
N GLU A 340 3.11 -17.02 17.43
CA GLU A 340 3.26 -15.88 18.32
C GLU A 340 2.04 -14.96 18.19
N LYS A 341 1.42 -14.62 19.32
CA LYS A 341 0.15 -13.87 19.33
C LYS A 341 0.22 -12.56 18.54
N ASN A 342 1.39 -11.94 18.47
CA ASN A 342 1.61 -10.68 17.77
C ASN A 342 1.62 -10.84 16.24
N THR A 343 2.25 -11.89 15.70
CA THR A 343 2.30 -12.14 14.25
C THR A 343 0.93 -12.56 13.71
N ALA A 344 0.21 -13.42 14.43
CA ALA A 344 -1.18 -13.78 14.10
C ALA A 344 -2.08 -12.53 13.99
N HIS A 345 -1.95 -11.61 14.96
CA HIS A 345 -2.73 -10.38 14.98
C HIS A 345 -2.40 -9.46 13.79
N PHE A 346 -1.11 -9.35 13.43
CA PHE A 346 -0.68 -8.64 12.23
C PHE A 346 -1.34 -9.20 10.96
N HIS A 347 -1.25 -10.52 10.72
CA HIS A 347 -1.80 -11.14 9.51
C HIS A 347 -3.33 -11.03 9.46
N HIS A 348 -4.01 -11.24 10.58
CA HIS A 348 -5.46 -11.06 10.68
C HIS A 348 -5.87 -9.67 10.23
N LYS A 349 -5.25 -8.64 10.81
CA LYS A 349 -5.57 -7.24 10.48
C LYS A 349 -5.22 -6.87 9.05
N PHE A 350 -4.07 -7.33 8.55
CA PHE A 350 -3.67 -7.05 7.17
C PHE A 350 -4.65 -7.67 6.16
N LEU A 351 -4.97 -8.96 6.29
CA LEU A 351 -5.94 -9.63 5.41
C LEU A 351 -7.35 -9.02 5.55
N ASN A 352 -7.78 -8.65 6.75
CA ASN A 352 -9.08 -8.03 6.98
C ASN A 352 -9.16 -6.65 6.33
N THR A 353 -8.09 -5.85 6.45
CA THR A 353 -7.96 -4.54 5.79
C THR A 353 -7.97 -4.68 4.27
N LEU A 354 -7.23 -5.66 3.74
CA LEU A 354 -7.23 -6.00 2.31
C LEU A 354 -8.67 -6.27 1.83
N LEU A 355 -9.40 -7.19 2.45
CA LEU A 355 -10.76 -7.53 2.02
C LEU A 355 -11.74 -6.35 2.13
N ARG A 356 -11.68 -5.58 3.21
CA ARG A 356 -12.54 -4.40 3.41
C ARG A 356 -12.27 -3.30 2.40
N ARG A 357 -11.02 -3.16 1.95
CA ARG A 357 -10.69 -2.25 0.86
C ARG A 357 -11.41 -2.64 -0.44
N TYR A 358 -11.50 -3.93 -0.77
CA TYR A 358 -12.31 -4.37 -1.92
C TYR A 358 -13.80 -4.12 -1.73
N ILE A 359 -14.31 -4.17 -0.49
CA ILE A 359 -15.71 -3.78 -0.20
C ILE A 359 -15.92 -2.30 -0.54
N ILE A 360 -15.01 -1.42 -0.11
CA ILE A 360 -15.06 0.02 -0.40
C ILE A 360 -15.04 0.25 -1.91
N LEU A 361 -14.05 -0.29 -2.61
CA LEU A 361 -13.88 -0.13 -4.06
C LEU A 361 -15.10 -0.60 -4.86
N LEU A 362 -15.70 -1.71 -4.43
CA LEU A 362 -16.88 -2.29 -5.06
C LEU A 362 -18.13 -1.39 -4.94
N HIS A 363 -18.29 -0.67 -3.84
CA HIS A 363 -19.50 0.13 -3.55
C HIS A 363 -19.28 1.63 -3.76
N GLN A 364 -18.05 2.09 -4.05
CA GLN A 364 -17.72 3.52 -4.08
C GLN A 364 -18.56 4.33 -5.08
N ASN A 365 -18.81 3.80 -6.29
CA ASN A 365 -19.60 4.50 -7.30
C ASN A 365 -21.04 4.72 -6.81
N TYR A 366 -21.68 3.67 -6.30
CA TYR A 366 -23.02 3.75 -5.73
C TYR A 366 -23.08 4.57 -4.43
N MET A 367 -21.98 4.64 -3.66
CA MET A 367 -21.88 5.57 -2.54
C MET A 367 -21.92 7.03 -3.02
N ILE A 368 -21.21 7.35 -4.10
CA ILE A 368 -21.24 8.69 -4.71
C ILE A 368 -22.63 8.97 -5.29
N GLU A 369 -23.24 8.03 -6.01
CA GLU A 369 -24.61 8.20 -6.52
C GLU A 369 -25.65 8.38 -5.40
N SER A 370 -25.37 7.89 -4.19
CA SER A 370 -26.26 8.10 -3.04
C SER A 370 -26.43 9.56 -2.62
N PHE A 371 -25.58 10.46 -3.12
CA PHE A 371 -25.71 11.91 -2.95
C PHE A 371 -26.93 12.49 -3.67
N GLU A 372 -27.44 11.78 -4.69
CA GLU A 372 -28.56 12.21 -5.52
C GLU A 372 -29.73 11.24 -5.46
N ASN A 373 -29.42 9.94 -5.35
CA ASN A 373 -30.41 8.89 -5.30
C ASN A 373 -30.39 8.15 -3.95
N PRO A 374 -31.36 8.42 -3.05
CA PRO A 374 -31.45 7.76 -1.75
C PRO A 374 -31.54 6.22 -1.81
N ALA A 375 -31.93 5.64 -2.94
CA ALA A 375 -31.98 4.19 -3.13
C ALA A 375 -30.62 3.51 -2.88
N PHE A 376 -29.52 4.23 -3.06
CA PHE A 376 -28.16 3.70 -2.88
C PHE A 376 -27.57 3.96 -1.49
N TYR A 377 -28.36 4.42 -0.51
CA TYR A 377 -27.91 4.66 0.86
C TYR A 377 -27.21 3.45 1.51
N ILE A 378 -27.63 2.22 1.17
CA ILE A 378 -26.99 1.01 1.69
C ILE A 378 -25.52 0.88 1.23
N ALA A 379 -25.16 1.37 0.04
CA ALA A 379 -23.78 1.39 -0.44
C ALA A 379 -22.91 2.30 0.44
N ARG A 380 -23.39 3.51 0.74
CA ARG A 380 -22.75 4.44 1.68
C ARG A 380 -22.52 3.76 3.03
N LYS A 381 -23.55 3.16 3.62
CA LYS A 381 -23.43 2.47 4.91
C LYS A 381 -22.37 1.37 4.88
N ILE A 382 -22.35 0.54 3.84
CA ILE A 382 -21.37 -0.54 3.68
C ILE A 382 -19.94 0.01 3.58
N CYS A 383 -19.70 1.05 2.79
CA CYS A 383 -18.40 1.71 2.69
C CYS A 383 -17.95 2.27 4.04
N VAL A 384 -18.82 3.01 4.72
CA VAL A 384 -18.51 3.66 6.01
C VAL A 384 -18.22 2.63 7.08
N ASP A 385 -19.01 1.57 7.20
CA ASP A 385 -18.77 0.49 8.16
C ASP A 385 -17.44 -0.23 7.87
N ALA A 386 -17.08 -0.41 6.60
CA ALA A 386 -15.79 -0.97 6.20
C ALA A 386 -14.62 -0.03 6.56
N ALA A 387 -14.71 1.26 6.25
CA ALA A 387 -13.69 2.25 6.57
C ALA A 387 -13.50 2.41 8.09
N ARG A 388 -14.59 2.49 8.85
CA ARG A 388 -14.56 2.55 10.32
C ARG A 388 -13.89 1.33 10.93
N ALA A 389 -14.19 0.12 10.42
CA ALA A 389 -13.53 -1.09 10.88
C ALA A 389 -12.03 -1.08 10.61
N ILE A 390 -11.58 -0.57 9.46
CA ILE A 390 -10.15 -0.42 9.14
C ILE A 390 -9.47 0.58 10.09
N VAL A 391 -10.11 1.73 10.38
CA VAL A 391 -9.53 2.77 11.24
C VAL A 391 -9.59 2.41 12.72
N ALA A 392 -10.56 1.61 13.16
CA ALA A 392 -10.65 1.14 14.54
C ALA A 392 -9.37 0.40 15.00
N ASP A 393 -8.63 -0.17 14.06
CA ASP A 393 -7.36 -0.84 14.30
C ASP A 393 -6.19 0.10 14.65
N LEU A 394 -6.36 1.42 14.46
CA LEU A 394 -5.40 2.44 14.89
C LEU A 394 -5.50 2.79 16.38
N ASN A 395 -6.53 2.32 17.08
CA ASN A 395 -6.67 2.58 18.52
C ASN A 395 -5.45 2.04 19.29
N PRO A 396 -4.78 2.85 20.14
CA PRO A 396 -3.61 2.43 20.92
C PRO A 396 -3.80 1.11 21.68
N ALA A 397 -5.03 0.81 22.13
CA ALA A 397 -5.36 -0.43 22.84
C ALA A 397 -5.28 -1.70 21.95
N ASN A 398 -5.45 -1.53 20.64
CA ASN A 398 -5.45 -2.64 19.67
C ASN A 398 -4.22 -2.60 18.76
N HIS A 399 -3.35 -1.61 18.88
CA HIS A 399 -2.31 -1.26 17.92
C HIS A 399 -1.26 -2.38 17.73
N THR A 400 -0.78 -2.52 16.50
CA THR A 400 0.36 -3.38 16.15
C THR A 400 1.40 -2.44 15.57
N VAL A 401 2.51 -2.23 16.28
CA VAL A 401 3.56 -1.27 15.89
C VAL A 401 4.02 -1.53 14.45
N GLU A 402 4.07 -2.80 14.08
CA GLU A 402 4.50 -3.32 12.79
C GLU A 402 3.54 -2.92 11.65
N LEU A 403 2.23 -2.81 11.90
CA LEU A 403 1.29 -2.30 10.89
C LEU A 403 1.50 -0.82 10.61
N VAL A 404 1.86 -0.02 11.62
CA VAL A 404 2.18 1.40 11.42
C VAL A 404 3.53 1.58 10.76
N GLN A 405 4.53 0.76 11.09
CA GLN A 405 5.80 0.75 10.38
C GLN A 405 5.61 0.43 8.90
N LEU A 406 4.81 -0.60 8.62
CA LEU A 406 4.43 -0.96 7.25
C LEU A 406 3.65 0.16 6.56
N ALA A 407 2.73 0.86 7.25
CA ALA A 407 2.01 1.99 6.68
C ALA A 407 2.91 3.23 6.45
N ALA A 408 3.92 3.44 7.27
CA ALA A 408 4.89 4.52 7.10
C ALA A 408 5.70 4.31 5.83
N ALA A 409 6.22 3.08 5.66
CA ALA A 409 7.12 2.73 4.58
C ALA A 409 6.43 2.34 3.27
N GLY A 410 5.28 1.69 3.39
CA GLY A 410 4.60 1.03 2.29
C GLY A 410 3.77 1.94 1.40
N ARG A 411 3.29 1.37 0.28
CA ARG A 411 2.45 2.01 -0.74
C ARG A 411 1.19 1.18 -1.01
N GLY A 412 0.20 1.80 -1.65
CA GLY A 412 -1.01 1.09 -2.07
C GLY A 412 -1.71 0.40 -0.90
N THR A 413 -1.95 -0.91 -1.03
CA THR A 413 -2.57 -1.72 0.05
C THR A 413 -1.81 -1.66 1.38
N PHE A 414 -0.48 -1.53 1.36
CA PHE A 414 0.34 -1.50 2.58
C PHE A 414 0.17 -0.22 3.41
N LYS A 415 -0.51 0.82 2.88
CA LYS A 415 -0.89 2.01 3.68
C LYS A 415 -1.99 1.73 4.71
N GLY A 416 -2.69 0.60 4.58
CA GLY A 416 -3.76 0.21 5.50
C GLY A 416 -4.79 1.33 5.73
N PRO A 417 -5.00 1.77 7.00
CA PRO A 417 -5.96 2.82 7.34
C PRO A 417 -5.63 4.19 6.76
N PHE A 418 -4.36 4.43 6.38
CA PHE A 418 -3.92 5.69 5.77
C PHE A 418 -4.05 5.70 4.24
N SER A 419 -4.68 4.67 3.66
CA SER A 419 -4.96 4.63 2.22
C SER A 419 -6.01 5.69 1.84
N LEU A 420 -5.86 6.23 0.63
CA LEU A 420 -6.73 7.32 0.14
C LEU A 420 -8.21 6.90 0.11
N HIS A 421 -8.52 5.67 -0.28
CA HIS A 421 -9.92 5.18 -0.33
C HIS A 421 -10.61 5.22 1.04
N VAL A 422 -9.90 4.85 2.11
CA VAL A 422 -10.46 4.87 3.48
C VAL A 422 -10.72 6.32 3.91
N ILE A 423 -9.76 7.20 3.66
CA ILE A 423 -9.87 8.63 3.98
C ILE A 423 -11.03 9.27 3.22
N LEU A 424 -11.14 9.04 1.91
CA LEU A 424 -12.20 9.61 1.08
C LEU A 424 -13.59 9.17 1.54
N VAL A 425 -13.79 7.89 1.87
CA VAL A 425 -15.07 7.40 2.39
C VAL A 425 -15.48 8.15 3.67
N LEU A 426 -14.54 8.35 4.61
CA LEU A 426 -14.83 9.06 5.86
C LEU A 426 -15.08 10.55 5.63
N CYS A 427 -14.32 11.20 4.75
CA CYS A 427 -14.55 12.60 4.39
C CYS A 427 -15.92 12.79 3.72
N LEU A 428 -16.27 11.95 2.74
CA LEU A 428 -17.56 11.98 2.04
C LEU A 428 -18.72 11.70 3.00
N ASP A 429 -18.58 10.74 3.92
CA ASP A 429 -19.61 10.50 4.94
C ASP A 429 -19.82 11.72 5.83
N LEU A 430 -18.74 12.40 6.24
CA LEU A 430 -18.84 13.61 7.04
C LEU A 430 -19.60 14.71 6.29
N PHE A 431 -19.26 15.00 5.03
CA PHE A 431 -19.99 15.97 4.21
C PHE A 431 -21.46 15.60 4.01
N MET A 432 -21.76 14.33 3.82
CA MET A 432 -23.14 13.86 3.67
C MET A 432 -23.95 14.06 4.95
N LEU A 433 -23.37 13.78 6.12
CA LEU A 433 -24.01 14.04 7.41
C LEU A 433 -24.29 15.55 7.64
N PHE A 434 -23.59 16.45 6.96
CA PHE A 434 -23.89 17.88 6.96
C PHE A 434 -25.03 18.26 6.03
N ARG A 435 -25.01 17.71 4.81
CA ARG A 435 -26.04 17.99 3.81
C ARG A 435 -27.42 17.50 4.27
N ASP A 436 -27.47 16.34 4.89
CA ASP A 436 -28.72 15.76 5.40
C ASP A 436 -29.37 16.65 6.48
N ASP A 437 -28.60 17.44 7.24
CA ASP A 437 -29.10 18.36 8.28
C ASP A 437 -29.67 19.67 7.70
N ASN A 438 -29.04 20.23 6.66
CA ASN A 438 -29.52 21.48 6.03
C ASN A 438 -30.81 21.30 5.20
N GLY A 439 -31.20 20.06 4.88
CA GLY A 439 -32.41 19.74 4.12
C GLY A 439 -33.71 19.71 4.94
N GLY A 440 -33.64 19.75 6.27
CA GLY A 440 -34.81 19.82 7.15
C GLY A 440 -35.26 21.26 7.37
N ASN A 441 -36.49 21.60 6.94
CA ASN A 441 -37.09 22.90 7.27
C ASN A 441 -37.06 23.12 8.79
N ALA A 442 -36.28 24.12 9.23
CA ALA A 442 -36.08 24.53 10.62
C ALA A 442 -37.33 25.20 11.23
N THR A 443 -38.44 24.47 11.32
CA THR A 443 -39.70 24.97 11.90
C THR A 443 -40.14 24.23 13.17
N SER A 444 -39.33 23.32 13.72
CA SER A 444 -39.63 22.63 14.98
C SER A 444 -38.66 23.03 16.10
N SER A 445 -39.19 23.70 17.14
CA SER A 445 -38.48 24.11 18.36
C SER A 445 -38.09 22.94 19.30
N ARG A 446 -38.18 21.69 18.85
CA ARG A 446 -37.72 20.52 19.61
C ARG A 446 -36.47 19.98 18.93
N VAL A 447 -35.36 19.91 19.67
CA VAL A 447 -34.18 19.13 19.26
C VAL A 447 -34.69 17.73 18.94
N ASP A 448 -34.73 17.40 17.65
CA ASP A 448 -35.18 16.09 17.21
C ASP A 448 -34.13 15.08 17.68
N GLN A 449 -34.57 13.94 18.24
CA GLN A 449 -33.66 12.86 18.61
C GLN A 449 -32.84 12.40 17.39
N LEU A 450 -33.40 12.56 16.19
CA LEU A 450 -32.72 12.32 14.93
C LEU A 450 -31.56 13.29 14.68
N ASP A 451 -31.72 14.57 14.99
CA ASP A 451 -30.64 15.57 14.86
C ASP A 451 -29.50 15.26 15.84
N GLN A 452 -29.84 14.83 17.06
CA GLN A 452 -28.86 14.40 18.04
C GLN A 452 -28.07 13.16 17.56
N MET A 453 -28.76 12.14 17.04
CA MET A 453 -28.10 10.95 16.49
C MET A 453 -27.18 11.27 15.31
N ARG A 454 -27.53 12.25 14.47
CA ARG A 454 -26.69 12.70 13.35
C ARG A 454 -25.47 13.47 13.83
N GLY A 455 -25.64 14.33 14.84
CA GLY A 455 -24.54 14.99 15.53
C GLY A 455 -23.55 13.99 16.12
N ASP A 456 -24.04 12.96 16.82
CA ASP A 456 -23.21 11.89 17.37
C ASP A 456 -22.44 11.13 16.27
N ALA A 457 -23.09 10.85 15.14
CA ALA A 457 -22.46 10.20 13.99
C ALA A 457 -21.35 11.08 13.36
N ARG A 458 -21.58 12.39 13.24
CA ARG A 458 -20.56 13.34 12.78
C ARG A 458 -19.36 13.34 13.71
N ASP A 459 -19.58 13.38 15.01
CA ASP A 459 -18.51 13.38 16.00
C ASP A 459 -17.69 12.10 15.98
N VAL A 460 -18.32 10.94 15.74
CA VAL A 460 -17.61 9.67 15.52
C VAL A 460 -16.70 9.78 14.29
N THR A 461 -17.24 10.18 13.13
CA THR A 461 -16.46 10.27 11.88
C THR A 461 -15.33 11.31 12.01
N ARG A 462 -15.59 12.46 12.65
CA ARG A 462 -14.61 13.51 12.94
C ARG A 462 -13.47 13.01 13.83
N ARG A 463 -13.76 12.26 14.89
CA ARG A 463 -12.73 11.66 15.75
C ARG A 463 -11.83 10.70 14.95
N LEU A 464 -12.41 9.88 14.09
CA LEU A 464 -11.63 8.96 13.25
C LEU A 464 -10.70 9.71 12.28
N LEU A 465 -11.19 10.78 11.65
CA LEU A 465 -10.38 11.64 10.80
C LEU A 465 -9.24 12.32 11.57
N ARG A 466 -9.50 12.82 12.79
CA ARG A 466 -8.45 13.39 13.66
C ARG A 466 -7.39 12.35 14.04
N ASN A 467 -7.79 11.12 14.37
CA ASN A 467 -6.83 10.03 14.61
C ASN A 467 -5.96 9.75 13.38
N LEU A 468 -6.52 9.86 12.17
CA LEU A 468 -5.75 9.73 10.93
C LEU A 468 -4.80 10.91 10.69
N VAL A 469 -5.17 12.12 11.09
CA VAL A 469 -4.28 13.31 11.08
C VAL A 469 -3.08 13.07 11.99
N ASP A 470 -3.33 12.70 13.25
CA ASP A 470 -2.28 12.44 14.23
C ASP A 470 -1.38 11.29 13.79
N GLY A 471 -1.98 10.18 13.35
CA GLY A 471 -1.24 9.04 12.81
C GLY A 471 -0.40 9.43 11.59
N SER A 472 -0.90 10.29 10.70
CA SER A 472 -0.14 10.75 9.53
C SER A 472 1.08 11.60 9.93
N LYS A 473 0.99 12.39 11.00
CA LYS A 473 2.16 13.10 11.57
C LYS A 473 3.20 12.11 12.09
N GLU A 474 2.77 11.07 12.80
CA GLU A 474 3.67 10.02 13.27
C GLU A 474 4.32 9.24 12.12
N LEU A 475 3.59 8.97 11.03
CA LEU A 475 4.18 8.38 9.83
C LEU A 475 5.27 9.28 9.24
N MET A 476 5.03 10.60 9.19
CA MET A 476 6.02 11.56 8.69
C MET A 476 7.28 11.54 9.55
N ARG A 477 7.14 11.64 10.87
CA ARG A 477 8.26 11.51 11.84
C ARG A 477 8.98 10.16 11.75
N ALA A 478 8.28 9.11 11.38
CA ALA A 478 8.87 7.79 11.12
C ALA A 478 9.65 7.72 9.80
N GLY A 479 9.71 8.79 9.00
CA GLY A 479 10.47 8.89 7.75
C GLY A 479 9.64 8.86 6.46
N SER A 480 8.30 8.86 6.56
CA SER A 480 7.43 9.01 5.39
C SER A 480 7.49 10.45 4.86
N VAL A 481 7.81 10.62 3.58
CA VAL A 481 7.86 11.95 2.95
C VAL A 481 6.55 12.35 2.25
N SER A 482 5.44 11.70 2.61
CA SER A 482 4.11 11.95 2.05
C SER A 482 3.25 12.72 3.03
N SER A 483 2.88 13.96 2.67
CA SER A 483 2.00 14.84 3.46
C SER A 483 0.63 15.10 2.81
N LYS A 484 0.37 14.57 1.60
CA LYS A 484 -0.87 14.82 0.83
C LYS A 484 -2.13 14.49 1.66
N ASN A 485 -2.21 13.27 2.18
CA ASN A 485 -3.35 12.80 2.96
C ASN A 485 -3.54 13.60 4.25
N PHE A 486 -2.44 13.96 4.92
CA PHE A 486 -2.45 14.79 6.13
C PHE A 486 -3.07 16.17 5.86
N ASN A 487 -2.60 16.84 4.80
CA ASN A 487 -3.11 18.16 4.40
C ASN A 487 -4.59 18.08 3.97
N PHE A 488 -4.94 17.05 3.20
CA PHE A 488 -6.32 16.83 2.73
C PHE A 488 -7.31 16.66 3.88
N ILE A 489 -7.01 15.77 4.84
CA ILE A 489 -7.91 15.54 5.99
C ILE A 489 -8.05 16.82 6.82
N THR A 490 -6.94 17.54 7.03
CA THR A 490 -6.93 18.80 7.81
C THR A 490 -7.82 19.87 7.15
N ALA A 491 -7.78 19.97 5.81
CA ALA A 491 -8.65 20.88 5.06
C ALA A 491 -10.14 20.51 5.21
N VAL A 492 -10.50 19.23 5.04
CA VAL A 492 -11.89 18.76 5.19
C VAL A 492 -12.43 18.99 6.61
N LEU A 493 -11.60 18.76 7.63
CA LEU A 493 -11.98 19.04 9.02
C LEU A 493 -12.24 20.54 9.24
N ALA A 494 -11.36 21.41 8.73
CA ALA A 494 -11.53 22.86 8.86
C ALA A 494 -12.76 23.38 8.10
N GLU A 495 -13.03 22.83 6.91
CA GLU A 495 -14.21 23.17 6.14
C GLU A 495 -15.50 22.82 6.89
N THR A 496 -15.59 21.59 7.37
CA THR A 496 -16.77 21.11 8.08
C THR A 496 -17.00 21.80 9.43
N GLU A 497 -15.94 22.14 10.16
CA GLU A 497 -16.02 22.96 11.38
C GLU A 497 -16.48 24.40 11.09
N ALA A 498 -16.04 24.98 9.97
CA ALA A 498 -16.49 26.31 9.56
C ALA A 498 -17.96 26.31 9.11
N MET A 499 -18.41 25.25 8.44
CA MET A 499 -19.83 25.07 8.09
C MET A 499 -20.71 25.05 9.33
N GLU A 500 -20.33 24.32 10.38
CA GLU A 500 -21.06 24.28 11.66
C GLU A 500 -21.12 25.64 12.37
N GLN A 501 -20.03 26.40 12.30
CA GLN A 501 -19.92 27.69 12.97
C GLN A 501 -20.50 28.85 12.13
N GLY A 502 -21.03 28.57 10.93
CA GLY A 502 -21.50 29.60 10.01
C GLY A 502 -20.40 30.55 9.53
N GLN A 503 -19.15 30.09 9.52
CA GLN A 503 -17.98 30.85 9.12
C GLN A 503 -17.67 30.67 7.63
N CYS A 504 -16.79 31.53 7.10
CA CYS A 504 -16.29 31.41 5.73
C CYS A 504 -15.42 30.14 5.60
N THR A 505 -15.96 29.08 4.98
CA THR A 505 -15.29 27.80 4.73
C THR A 505 -13.95 27.99 4.02
N ARG A 506 -13.97 28.80 2.98
CA ARG A 506 -12.82 29.20 2.17
C ARG A 506 -11.65 29.76 3.01
N THR A 507 -11.93 30.64 3.96
CA THR A 507 -10.92 31.21 4.86
C THR A 507 -10.41 30.17 5.86
N ALA A 508 -11.29 29.33 6.40
CA ALA A 508 -10.93 28.28 7.35
C ALA A 508 -10.01 27.23 6.72
N VAL A 509 -10.35 26.74 5.52
CA VAL A 509 -9.55 25.81 4.73
C VAL A 509 -8.17 26.39 4.42
N PHE A 510 -8.11 27.64 3.95
CA PHE A 510 -6.84 28.31 3.66
C PHE A 510 -5.93 28.37 4.89
N ASN A 511 -6.46 28.81 6.03
CA ASN A 511 -5.69 28.90 7.28
C ASN A 511 -5.22 27.53 7.77
N ALA A 512 -6.08 26.51 7.67
CA ALA A 512 -5.76 25.15 8.06
C ALA A 512 -4.67 24.54 7.18
N LEU A 513 -4.76 24.71 5.86
CA LEU A 513 -3.74 24.27 4.91
C LEU A 513 -2.40 24.99 5.14
N ARG A 514 -2.42 26.30 5.36
CA ARG A 514 -1.21 27.06 5.69
C ARG A 514 -0.53 26.51 6.94
N LYS A 515 -1.30 26.21 7.98
CA LYS A 515 -0.78 25.61 9.21
C LYS A 515 -0.24 24.20 8.98
N SER A 516 -0.98 23.35 8.25
CA SER A 516 -0.56 21.97 7.99
C SER A 516 0.69 21.89 7.12
N LEU A 517 0.85 22.80 6.15
CA LEU A 517 2.09 22.92 5.38
C LEU A 517 3.27 23.33 6.25
N ARG A 518 3.09 24.30 7.16
CA ARG A 518 4.13 24.68 8.12
C ARG A 518 4.53 23.50 9.02
N ASP A 519 3.55 22.82 9.62
CA ASP A 519 3.79 21.61 10.42
C ASP A 519 4.56 20.53 9.61
N THR A 520 4.24 20.38 8.32
CA THR A 520 4.95 19.44 7.42
C THR A 520 6.40 19.85 7.21
N LEU A 521 6.63 21.14 6.99
CA LEU A 521 7.96 21.68 6.74
C LEU A 521 8.86 21.50 7.98
N ASP A 522 8.34 21.85 9.16
CA ASP A 522 9.05 21.68 10.43
C ASP A 522 9.48 20.22 10.63
N ILE A 523 8.55 19.26 10.45
CA ILE A 523 8.86 17.83 10.56
C ILE A 523 9.92 17.39 9.54
N PHE A 524 9.84 17.85 8.30
CA PHE A 524 10.81 17.48 7.26
C PHE A 524 12.19 18.10 7.49
N GLN A 525 12.26 19.32 8.03
CA GLN A 525 13.51 19.96 8.42
C GLN A 525 14.14 19.28 9.63
N GLU A 526 13.36 18.88 10.64
CA GLU A 526 13.82 18.08 11.78
C GLU A 526 14.44 16.75 11.32
N LEU A 527 13.78 16.04 10.40
CA LEU A 527 14.29 14.79 9.83
C LEU A 527 15.58 15.00 9.04
N HIS A 528 15.65 16.07 8.26
CA HIS A 528 16.84 16.42 7.48
C HIS A 528 18.05 16.69 8.38
N THR A 529 17.85 17.51 9.42
CA THR A 529 18.89 17.90 10.39
C THR A 529 19.37 16.71 11.22
N SER A 530 18.44 15.86 11.68
CA SER A 530 18.77 14.65 12.46
C SER A 530 19.59 13.64 11.65
N GLN A 531 19.40 13.59 10.33
CA GLN A 531 20.15 12.72 9.42
C GLN A 531 21.52 13.32 9.04
N ASP A 532 21.64 14.63 8.91
CA ASP A 532 22.91 15.30 8.59
C ASP A 532 23.95 15.16 9.71
N MET A 533 23.51 15.23 10.97
CA MET A 533 24.37 14.98 12.15
C MET A 533 24.96 13.55 12.19
N THR A 534 24.40 12.60 11.45
CA THR A 534 24.91 11.22 11.35
C THR A 534 25.76 10.96 10.10
N CYS A 535 25.78 11.89 9.15
CA CYS A 535 26.34 11.70 7.80
C CYS A 535 27.50 12.66 7.48
N GLU A 536 28.21 13.19 8.50
CA GLU A 536 29.43 14.00 8.32
C GLU A 536 30.62 13.16 7.82
N SER A 537 30.53 12.65 6.60
CA SER A 537 31.70 12.41 5.75
C SER A 537 31.22 12.37 4.30
N TYR A 538 32.05 12.89 3.40
CA TYR A 538 31.89 12.95 1.94
C TYR A 538 31.32 14.26 1.38
N GLU A 539 32.25 15.07 0.88
CA GLU A 539 32.05 16.36 0.23
C GLU A 539 31.30 16.25 -1.11
N THR A 540 30.39 17.19 -1.31
CA THR A 540 29.58 17.42 -2.52
C THR A 540 30.34 18.08 -3.67
N VAL A 541 30.08 17.64 -4.91
CA VAL A 541 30.30 18.43 -6.14
C VAL A 541 29.01 18.47 -6.98
N THR A 542 28.77 19.63 -7.58
CA THR A 542 27.48 20.19 -8.03
C THR A 542 27.06 19.88 -9.49
N GLU A 543 25.73 20.02 -9.70
CA GLU A 543 24.96 20.51 -10.88
C GLU A 543 24.88 19.76 -12.23
N LEU A 544 23.64 19.63 -12.74
CA LEU A 544 23.25 19.87 -14.16
C LEU A 544 21.72 20.01 -14.33
N GLY A 545 21.33 20.88 -15.28
CA GLY A 545 20.08 21.66 -15.32
C GLY A 545 18.85 21.02 -16.00
N THR A 546 17.71 21.70 -15.85
CA THR A 546 16.40 21.32 -16.42
C THR A 546 15.90 22.36 -17.42
N ALA A 547 15.43 21.89 -18.59
CA ALA A 547 14.78 22.70 -19.63
C ALA A 547 13.27 22.84 -19.37
N SER A 548 12.74 24.01 -19.71
CA SER A 548 11.32 24.43 -19.61
C SER A 548 10.53 24.09 -20.89
N LEU A 549 9.25 23.75 -20.76
CA LEU A 549 8.26 23.74 -21.84
C LEU A 549 6.95 24.37 -21.33
N ASP A 550 6.56 25.46 -21.96
CA ASP A 550 5.34 26.25 -21.67
C ASP A 550 4.08 25.62 -22.29
N LEU A 551 2.98 25.59 -21.53
CA LEU A 551 1.60 25.43 -22.04
C LEU A 551 0.61 26.28 -21.21
N GLU A 552 -0.40 26.82 -21.92
CA GLU A 552 -1.31 27.93 -21.57
C GLU A 552 -2.60 27.53 -20.78
N PRO A 553 -3.41 28.50 -20.28
CA PRO A 553 -4.12 28.44 -18.99
C PRO A 553 -5.59 27.99 -19.04
N PHE A 554 -6.08 27.40 -17.94
CA PHE A 554 -7.50 27.08 -17.69
C PHE A 554 -8.10 27.82 -16.48
N ASP A 555 -9.39 28.12 -16.62
CA ASP A 555 -10.27 28.98 -15.80
C ASP A 555 -10.61 28.41 -14.40
N LEU A 556 -10.50 29.24 -13.35
CA LEU A 556 -10.43 28.82 -11.92
C LEU A 556 -11.57 29.43 -11.06
N LEU A 557 -12.81 29.42 -11.54
CA LEU A 557 -13.93 30.13 -10.87
C LEU A 557 -14.91 29.25 -10.06
N HIS A 558 -14.63 27.97 -9.86
CA HIS A 558 -15.45 27.10 -9.00
C HIS A 558 -14.57 26.18 -8.14
N TRP A 559 -14.27 26.58 -6.90
CA TRP A 559 -13.56 25.72 -5.95
C TRP A 559 -14.39 24.49 -5.58
N ASP A 560 -14.17 23.41 -6.32
CA ASP A 560 -14.45 22.03 -5.94
C ASP A 560 -13.14 21.39 -5.46
N ILE A 561 -13.19 20.54 -4.44
CA ILE A 561 -12.03 19.87 -3.81
C ILE A 561 -11.19 19.09 -4.86
N SER A 562 -11.83 18.74 -5.97
CA SER A 562 -11.27 18.19 -7.21
C SER A 562 -10.06 18.96 -7.75
N ASP A 563 -10.08 20.30 -7.68
CA ASP A 563 -9.04 21.18 -8.26
C ASP A 563 -7.76 21.22 -7.43
N LEU A 564 -7.87 20.91 -6.13
CA LEU A 564 -6.72 20.86 -5.21
C LEU A 564 -5.80 19.65 -5.51
N LEU A 565 -6.24 18.75 -6.39
CA LEU A 565 -5.71 17.39 -6.53
C LEU A 565 -5.16 17.05 -7.93
N TYR A 566 -5.16 18.00 -8.87
CA TYR A 566 -4.58 17.87 -10.22
C TYR A 566 -4.99 16.58 -10.97
N MET A 567 -6.22 16.56 -11.48
CA MET A 567 -6.72 15.57 -12.45
C MET A 567 -6.81 16.25 -13.83
N PRO A 568 -6.19 15.73 -14.90
CA PRO A 568 -6.38 16.27 -16.24
C PRO A 568 -7.75 15.83 -16.79
N GLU A 569 -8.56 16.78 -17.25
CA GLU A 569 -9.75 16.48 -18.05
C GLU A 569 -9.33 16.04 -19.46
N ILE A 570 -9.93 14.96 -19.96
CA ILE A 570 -9.84 14.55 -21.36
C ILE A 570 -10.94 15.32 -22.09
N GLU A 571 -10.55 16.31 -22.90
CA GLU A 571 -11.47 16.93 -23.86
C GLU A 571 -11.84 15.92 -24.96
N ILE A 572 -13.14 15.74 -25.19
CA ILE A 572 -13.63 15.27 -26.49
C ILE A 572 -14.61 16.33 -27.00
N GLN A 573 -14.35 16.75 -28.24
CA GLN A 573 -15.07 17.75 -29.05
C GLN A 573 -16.60 17.63 -29.03
#